data_AF-A0A1V6B4F4-F1
#
_entry.id   AF-A0A1V6B4F4-F1
#
_cell.length_a   1.000
_cell.length_b   1.000
_cell.length_c   1.000
_cell.angle_alpha   90.00
_cell.angle_beta   90.00
_cell.angle_gamma   90.00
#
_symmetry.space_group_name_H-M   'P 1'
#
loop_
_entity.id
_entity.type
_entity.pdbx_description
1 polymer ?
#
loop_
_entity_poly.entity_id
_entity_poly.type
_entity_poly.pdbx_seq_one_letter_code
_entity_poly.pdbx_strand_id
1 'polypeptide(L)'
;MYRNTHPSIAPAKEFHLSDAEYAEFVKWISAKDYDYETKSEKILDDFKTTAEKEKYFSAAAAEFEVLKKKISHDKNADLQKFKDEITELLENEIVSRYYYQSGQIEASFKNDLEIKKATEALKDKDVYSSIMKNSMASAKEKH
;
A
#
# COMPACT_ATOMS: atom_id res chain seq x y z
N MET A 1 -9.26 3.21 -17.30
CA MET A 1 -8.03 2.61 -16.72
C MET A 1 -6.89 3.54 -17.04
N TYR A 2 -5.94 3.73 -16.11
CA TYR A 2 -4.83 4.70 -16.22
C TYR A 2 -4.02 4.57 -17.53
N ARG A 3 -3.85 3.34 -18.04
CA ARG A 3 -3.20 3.05 -19.33
C ARG A 3 -3.91 3.60 -20.57
N ASN A 4 -5.21 3.82 -20.49
CA ASN A 4 -5.97 4.34 -21.63
C ASN A 4 -5.71 5.84 -21.85
N THR A 5 -5.28 6.55 -20.80
CA THR A 5 -4.97 7.98 -20.84
C THR A 5 -3.47 8.25 -20.82
N HIS A 6 -2.66 7.28 -20.39
CA HIS A 6 -1.20 7.37 -20.34
C HIS A 6 -0.57 6.28 -21.21
N PRO A 7 -0.17 6.56 -22.46
CA PRO A 7 0.44 5.56 -23.35
C PRO A 7 1.75 4.97 -22.81
N SER A 8 2.50 5.76 -22.04
CA SER A 8 3.71 5.35 -21.33
C SER A 8 3.80 6.07 -19.98
N ILE A 9 4.63 5.54 -19.09
CA ILE A 9 4.95 6.13 -17.79
C ILE A 9 6.47 6.26 -17.63
N ALA A 10 6.90 6.97 -16.58
CA ALA A 10 8.31 7.01 -16.18
C ALA A 10 8.83 5.59 -15.88
N PRO A 11 10.16 5.36 -15.95
CA PRO A 11 10.76 4.08 -15.56
C PRO A 11 10.24 3.62 -14.20
N ALA A 12 10.05 2.32 -14.01
CA ALA A 12 9.42 1.75 -12.81
C ALA A 12 9.96 2.31 -11.47
N LYS A 13 11.27 2.57 -11.40
CA LYS A 13 11.97 3.12 -10.20
C LYS A 13 11.68 4.60 -9.93
N GLU A 14 11.27 5.33 -10.96
CA GLU A 14 11.06 6.77 -10.94
C GLU A 14 9.58 7.13 -11.02
N PHE A 15 8.71 6.15 -11.31
CA PHE A 15 7.27 6.36 -11.31
C PHE A 15 6.81 6.81 -9.92
N HIS A 16 5.99 7.85 -9.94
CA HIS A 16 5.34 8.39 -8.76
C HIS A 16 3.96 8.90 -9.18
N LEU A 17 2.93 8.52 -8.44
CA LEU A 17 1.57 9.00 -8.65
C LEU A 17 1.47 10.39 -8.04
N SER A 18 1.09 11.38 -8.85
CA SER A 18 0.94 12.74 -8.37
C SER A 18 -0.30 12.90 -7.47
N ASP A 19 -0.29 13.94 -6.63
CA ASP A 19 -1.43 14.32 -5.81
C ASP A 19 -2.72 14.55 -6.62
N ALA A 20 -2.59 15.08 -7.84
CA ALA A 20 -3.71 15.31 -8.75
C ALA A 20 -4.33 13.99 -9.22
N GLU A 21 -3.50 13.01 -9.59
CA GLU A 21 -3.95 11.69 -10.02
C GLU A 21 -4.54 10.89 -8.85
N TYR A 22 -3.99 11.05 -7.65
CA TYR A 22 -4.59 10.50 -6.43
C TYR A 22 -5.98 11.12 -6.17
N ALA A 23 -6.13 12.43 -6.34
CA ALA A 23 -7.43 13.08 -6.20
C ALA A 23 -8.45 12.61 -7.26
N GLU A 24 -8.01 12.33 -8.49
CA GLU A 24 -8.84 11.70 -9.51
C GLU A 24 -9.26 10.28 -9.12
N PHE A 25 -8.37 9.50 -8.53
CA PHE A 25 -8.68 8.18 -7.99
C PHE A 25 -9.73 8.25 -6.87
N VAL A 26 -9.57 9.17 -5.91
CA VAL A 26 -10.56 9.41 -4.84
C VAL A 26 -11.91 9.78 -5.44
N LYS A 27 -11.95 10.70 -6.40
CA LYS A 27 -13.19 11.09 -7.07
C LYS A 27 -13.85 9.90 -7.81
N TRP A 28 -13.04 9.08 -8.47
CA TRP A 28 -13.52 7.90 -9.18
C TRP A 28 -14.10 6.86 -8.24
N ILE A 29 -13.47 6.59 -7.09
CA ILE A 29 -13.98 5.60 -6.13
C ILE A 29 -15.21 6.10 -5.38
N SER A 30 -15.29 7.40 -5.05
CA SER A 30 -16.49 8.00 -4.45
C SER A 30 -17.69 8.01 -5.40
N ALA A 31 -17.46 8.02 -6.72
CA ALA A 31 -18.51 7.95 -7.74
C ALA A 31 -18.95 6.51 -8.05
N LYS A 32 -18.23 5.52 -7.53
CA LYS A 32 -18.69 4.12 -7.55
C LYS A 32 -19.41 3.86 -6.24
N ASP A 33 -20.55 3.18 -6.29
CA ASP A 33 -21.17 2.57 -5.11
C ASP A 33 -20.24 1.46 -4.56
N TYR A 34 -19.13 1.87 -3.96
CA TYR A 34 -18.23 0.99 -3.25
C TYR A 34 -18.80 0.80 -1.85
N ASP A 35 -19.74 -0.14 -1.77
CA ASP A 35 -20.36 -0.56 -0.53
C ASP A 35 -19.50 -1.65 0.13
N TYR A 36 -18.35 -1.22 0.63
CA TYR A 36 -17.55 -2.03 1.54
C TYR A 36 -17.98 -1.71 2.96
N GLU A 37 -18.50 -2.72 3.64
CA GLU A 37 -18.76 -2.72 5.07
C GLU A 37 -17.54 -3.31 5.80
N THR A 38 -17.03 -2.58 6.78
CA THR A 38 -15.95 -3.05 7.64
C THR A 38 -16.47 -4.17 8.55
N LYS A 39 -15.57 -5.04 9.01
CA LYS A 39 -15.93 -6.11 9.94
C LYS A 39 -16.51 -5.56 11.26
N SER A 40 -16.06 -4.37 11.68
CA SER A 40 -16.55 -3.69 12.87
C SER A 40 -17.99 -3.16 12.70
N GLU A 41 -18.31 -2.57 11.54
CA GLU A 41 -19.68 -2.13 11.21
C GLU A 41 -20.65 -3.32 11.23
N LYS A 42 -20.25 -4.43 10.61
CA LYS A 42 -21.06 -5.66 10.60
C LYS A 42 -21.34 -6.20 11.99
N ILE A 43 -20.31 -6.29 12.85
CA ILE A 43 -20.46 -6.74 14.23
C ILE A 43 -21.38 -5.81 15.02
N LEU A 44 -21.31 -4.51 14.76
CA LEU A 44 -22.17 -3.53 15.44
C LEU A 44 -23.64 -3.71 15.02
N ASP A 45 -23.92 -3.95 13.74
CA ASP A 45 -25.29 -4.19 13.27
C ASP A 45 -25.84 -5.55 13.77
N ASP A 46 -24.98 -6.58 13.85
CA ASP A 46 -25.30 -7.86 14.49
C ASP A 46 -25.63 -7.69 15.99
N PHE A 47 -24.88 -6.84 16.70
CA PHE A 47 -25.15 -6.50 18.10
C PHE A 47 -26.53 -5.84 18.25
N LYS A 48 -26.87 -4.86 17.40
CA LYS A 48 -28.20 -4.22 17.41
C LYS A 48 -29.31 -5.24 17.24
N THR A 49 -29.19 -6.10 16.22
CA THR A 49 -30.18 -7.13 15.92
C THR A 49 -30.38 -8.07 17.11
N THR A 50 -29.31 -8.44 17.80
CA THR A 50 -29.35 -9.31 18.98
C THR A 50 -29.99 -8.58 20.17
N ALA A 51 -29.55 -7.36 20.46
CA ALA A 51 -30.07 -6.55 21.56
C ALA A 51 -31.56 -6.18 21.40
N GLU A 52 -32.05 -6.02 20.16
CA GLU A 52 -33.47 -5.81 19.87
C GLU A 52 -34.29 -7.07 20.17
N LYS A 53 -33.81 -8.25 19.75
CA LYS A 53 -34.45 -9.54 20.07
C LYS A 53 -34.53 -9.79 21.57
N GLU A 54 -33.49 -9.41 22.30
CA GLU A 54 -33.40 -9.55 23.75
C GLU A 54 -34.09 -8.42 24.53
N LYS A 55 -34.64 -7.42 23.82
CA LYS A 55 -35.34 -6.25 24.37
C LYS A 55 -34.46 -5.31 25.22
N TYR A 56 -33.13 -5.39 25.08
CA TYR A 56 -32.18 -4.49 25.75
C TYR A 56 -31.85 -3.23 24.95
N PHE A 57 -32.08 -3.24 23.62
CA PHE A 57 -31.61 -2.17 22.73
C PHE A 57 -32.12 -0.77 23.12
N SER A 58 -33.36 -0.65 23.59
CA SER A 58 -33.98 0.64 23.93
C SER A 58 -33.14 1.45 24.95
N ALA A 59 -32.54 0.77 25.93
CA ALA A 59 -31.72 1.41 26.96
C ALA A 59 -30.33 1.83 26.46
N ALA A 60 -29.83 1.24 25.37
CA ALA A 60 -28.50 1.48 24.82
C ALA A 60 -28.53 2.21 23.46
N ALA A 61 -29.71 2.61 22.98
CA ALA A 61 -29.90 3.13 21.64
C ALA A 61 -29.10 4.43 21.40
N ALA A 62 -29.04 5.31 22.40
CA ALA A 62 -28.31 6.58 22.27
C ALA A 62 -26.80 6.35 22.12
N GLU A 63 -26.22 5.50 22.96
CA GLU A 63 -24.80 5.12 22.91
C GLU A 63 -24.48 4.34 21.65
N PHE A 64 -25.39 3.47 21.22
CA PHE A 64 -25.27 2.72 19.97
C PHE A 64 -25.15 3.66 18.77
N GLU A 65 -26.02 4.66 18.64
CA GLU A 65 -25.97 5.60 17.52
C GLU A 65 -24.70 6.46 17.54
N VAL A 66 -24.24 6.86 18.73
CA VAL A 66 -22.95 7.55 18.88
C VAL A 66 -21.79 6.67 18.43
N LEU A 67 -21.78 5.39 18.84
CA LEU A 67 -20.75 4.44 18.45
C LEU A 67 -20.81 4.17 16.95
N LYS A 68 -22.00 3.91 16.41
CA LYS A 68 -22.26 3.70 14.97
C LYS A 68 -21.71 4.84 14.15
N LYS A 69 -21.96 6.09 14.55
CA LYS A 69 -21.42 7.27 13.86
C LYS A 69 -19.90 7.40 13.95
N LYS A 70 -19.29 7.00 15.09
CA LYS A 70 -17.83 7.05 15.26
C LYS A 70 -17.10 5.96 14.48
N ILE A 71 -17.72 4.79 14.36
CA ILE A 71 -17.13 3.67 13.63
C ILE A 71 -17.53 3.66 12.16
N SER A 72 -18.67 4.27 11.79
CA SER A 72 -19.03 4.47 10.38
C SER A 72 -17.94 5.33 9.77
N HIS A 73 -17.09 4.70 9.00
CA HIS A 73 -15.93 5.39 8.47
C HIS A 73 -16.41 6.47 7.51
N ASP A 74 -15.92 7.69 7.70
CA ASP A 74 -15.92 8.65 6.59
C ASP A 74 -14.92 8.08 5.58
N LYS A 75 -15.46 7.37 4.59
CA LYS A 75 -14.70 6.72 3.52
C LYS A 75 -13.68 7.69 2.91
N ASN A 76 -14.01 8.99 2.83
CA ASN A 76 -13.08 9.99 2.33
C ASN A 76 -11.96 10.29 3.34
N ALA A 77 -12.27 10.38 4.64
CA ALA A 77 -11.27 10.61 5.67
C ALA A 77 -10.26 9.45 5.76
N ASP A 78 -10.71 8.21 5.57
CA ASP A 78 -9.80 7.05 5.54
C ASP A 78 -8.89 7.06 4.33
N LEU A 79 -9.41 7.39 3.14
CA LEU A 79 -8.59 7.56 1.94
C LEU A 79 -7.52 8.63 2.18
N GLN A 80 -7.84 9.74 2.84
CA GLN A 80 -6.83 10.74 3.19
C GLN A 80 -5.84 10.26 4.26
N LYS A 81 -6.32 9.55 5.28
CA LYS A 81 -5.49 9.04 6.38
C LYS A 81 -4.45 8.03 5.90
N PHE A 82 -4.85 7.14 4.99
CA PHE A 82 -4.01 6.08 4.44
C PHE A 82 -3.50 6.42 3.04
N LYS A 83 -3.42 7.71 2.71
CA LYS A 83 -3.07 8.17 1.36
C LYS A 83 -1.73 7.60 0.92
N ASP A 84 -0.73 7.57 1.79
CA ASP A 84 0.61 7.11 1.46
C ASP A 84 0.63 5.61 1.12
N GLU A 85 -0.01 4.76 1.95
CA GLU A 85 -0.07 3.33 1.68
C GLU A 85 -0.91 3.00 0.43
N ILE A 86 -2.02 3.72 0.23
CA ILE A 86 -2.86 3.54 -0.96
C ILE A 86 -2.10 3.98 -2.22
N THR A 87 -1.32 5.06 -2.12
CA THR A 87 -0.49 5.55 -3.24
C THR A 87 0.55 4.52 -3.64
N GLU A 88 1.27 3.93 -2.68
CA GLU A 88 2.24 2.87 -2.96
C GLU A 88 1.58 1.65 -3.64
N LEU A 89 0.40 1.23 -3.19
CA LEU A 89 -0.35 0.13 -3.82
C LEU A 89 -0.78 0.46 -5.25
N LEU A 90 -1.27 1.69 -5.48
CA LEU A 90 -1.66 2.16 -6.80
C LEU A 90 -0.45 2.25 -7.75
N GLU A 91 0.67 2.77 -7.27
CA GLU A 91 1.91 2.84 -8.05
C GLU A 91 2.39 1.46 -8.48
N ASN A 92 2.40 0.50 -7.54
CA ASN A 92 2.77 -0.89 -7.83
C ASN A 92 1.84 -1.54 -8.86
N GLU A 93 0.53 -1.31 -8.75
CA GLU A 93 -0.47 -1.82 -9.70
C GLU A 93 -0.38 -1.15 -11.07
N ILE A 94 -0.07 0.15 -11.12
CA ILE A 94 0.16 0.86 -12.36
C ILE A 94 1.44 0.33 -13.02
N VAL A 95 2.57 0.32 -12.32
CA VAL A 95 3.86 -0.19 -12.82
C VAL A 95 3.74 -1.63 -13.34
N SER A 96 3.04 -2.51 -12.62
CA SER A 96 2.84 -3.90 -13.04
C SER A 96 2.10 -4.02 -14.38
N ARG A 97 1.18 -3.09 -14.69
CA ARG A 97 0.43 -3.06 -15.96
C ARG A 97 1.24 -2.56 -17.15
N TYR A 98 2.34 -1.83 -16.94
CA TYR A 98 3.21 -1.34 -18.02
C TYR A 98 4.45 -2.22 -18.21
N TYR A 99 5.01 -2.72 -17.12
CA TYR A 99 6.31 -3.39 -17.12
C TYR A 99 6.24 -4.86 -16.70
N TYR A 100 5.03 -5.40 -16.48
CA TYR A 100 4.77 -6.78 -16.06
C TYR A 100 5.57 -7.14 -14.78
N GLN A 101 5.83 -8.43 -14.51
CA GLN A 101 6.56 -8.86 -13.30
C GLN A 101 7.96 -8.23 -13.15
N SER A 102 8.63 -7.93 -14.25
CA SER A 102 9.95 -7.26 -14.27
C SER A 102 9.93 -5.87 -13.64
N GLY A 103 8.90 -5.05 -13.91
CA GLY A 103 8.81 -3.71 -13.32
C GLY A 103 8.46 -3.69 -11.85
N GLN A 104 7.70 -4.69 -11.38
CA GLN A 104 7.33 -4.81 -9.96
C GLN A 104 8.56 -5.13 -9.10
N ILE A 105 9.47 -5.97 -9.62
CA ILE A 105 10.78 -6.25 -9.02
C ILE A 105 11.68 -5.00 -9.05
N GLU A 106 11.65 -4.21 -10.13
CA GLU A 106 12.47 -3.00 -10.21
C GLU A 106 11.99 -1.88 -9.28
N ALA A 107 10.69 -1.71 -9.08
CA ALA A 107 10.13 -0.71 -8.18
C ALA A 107 10.42 -1.02 -6.70
N SER A 108 10.36 -2.29 -6.29
CA SER A 108 10.66 -2.70 -4.92
C SER A 108 12.12 -2.46 -4.51
N PHE A 109 13.05 -2.45 -5.48
CA PHE A 109 14.47 -2.16 -5.25
C PHE A 109 14.74 -0.74 -4.74
N LYS A 110 13.81 0.22 -4.89
CA LYS A 110 13.99 1.59 -4.37
C LYS A 110 13.95 1.65 -2.83
N ASN A 111 13.22 0.74 -2.20
CA ASN A 111 13.00 0.70 -0.76
C ASN A 111 13.79 -0.43 -0.07
N ASP A 112 14.41 -1.33 -0.84
CA ASP A 112 15.21 -2.43 -0.32
C ASP A 112 16.56 -1.96 0.24
N LEU A 113 16.71 -2.07 1.56
CA LEU A 113 17.91 -1.70 2.32
C LEU A 113 19.14 -2.56 1.96
N GLU A 114 18.93 -3.81 1.56
CA GLU A 114 20.02 -4.71 1.17
C GLU A 114 20.56 -4.32 -0.21
N ILE A 115 19.69 -3.99 -1.17
CA ILE A 115 20.08 -3.50 -2.49
C ILE A 115 20.84 -2.17 -2.38
N LYS A 116 20.40 -1.25 -1.51
CA LYS A 116 21.10 0.01 -1.26
C LYS A 116 22.49 -0.21 -0.70
N LYS A 117 22.61 -1.01 0.36
CA LYS A 117 23.91 -1.34 0.98
C LYS A 117 24.83 -2.09 0.03
N ALA A 118 24.31 -3.00 -0.79
CA ALA A 118 25.09 -3.70 -1.80
C ALA A 118 25.61 -2.74 -2.88
N THR A 119 24.78 -1.80 -3.31
CA THR A 119 25.18 -0.76 -4.30
C THR A 119 26.24 0.17 -3.72
N GLU A 120 26.10 0.57 -2.46
CA GLU A 120 27.10 1.37 -1.74
C GLU A 120 28.44 0.61 -1.60
N ALA A 121 28.39 -0.65 -1.17
CA ALA A 121 29.57 -1.51 -1.03
C ALA A 121 30.30 -1.77 -2.35
N LEU A 122 29.59 -1.80 -3.49
CA LEU A 122 30.20 -1.94 -4.82
C LEU A 122 30.86 -0.63 -5.31
N LYS A 123 30.35 0.53 -4.89
CA LYS A 123 30.91 1.85 -5.25
C LYS A 123 32.09 2.24 -4.36
N ASP A 124 32.12 1.73 -3.14
CA ASP A 124 33.25 1.88 -2.23
C ASP A 124 34.39 0.96 -2.66
N LYS A 125 35.48 1.58 -3.14
CA LYS A 125 36.62 0.87 -3.72
C LYS A 125 37.37 0.01 -2.69
N ASP A 126 37.37 0.41 -1.42
CA ASP A 126 38.03 -0.31 -0.35
C ASP A 126 37.20 -1.51 0.09
N VAL A 127 35.88 -1.32 0.22
CA VAL A 127 34.93 -2.42 0.50
C VAL A 127 34.93 -3.43 -0.64
N TYR A 128 34.82 -2.98 -1.89
CA TYR A 128 34.88 -3.86 -3.06
C TYR A 128 36.19 -4.66 -3.14
N SER A 129 37.32 -3.99 -2.91
CA SER A 129 38.64 -4.64 -2.90
C SER A 129 38.77 -5.65 -1.76
N SER A 130 38.19 -5.37 -0.60
CA SER A 130 38.18 -6.30 0.54
C SER A 130 37.35 -7.54 0.25
N ILE A 131 36.17 -7.39 -0.38
CA ILE A 131 35.30 -8.50 -0.77
C ILE A 131 35.98 -9.37 -1.82
N MET A 132 36.59 -8.78 -2.86
CA MET A 132 37.33 -9.54 -3.87
C MET A 132 38.56 -10.26 -3.30
N LYS A 133 39.30 -9.63 -2.38
CA LYS A 133 40.45 -10.28 -1.72
C LYS A 133 40.01 -11.45 -0.85
N ASN A 134 38.91 -11.29 -0.11
CA ASN A 134 38.38 -12.34 0.75
C ASN A 134 37.78 -13.50 -0.08
N SER A 135 37.13 -13.21 -1.22
CA SER A 135 36.65 -14.25 -2.14
C SER A 135 37.80 -15.03 -2.78
N MET A 136 38.91 -14.36 -3.12
CA MET A 136 40.11 -15.03 -3.62
C MET A 136 40.85 -15.83 -2.55
N ALA A 137 40.83 -15.41 -1.28
CA ALA A 137 41.37 -16.17 -0.17
C ALA A 137 40.57 -17.46 0.09
N SER A 138 39.24 -17.37 0.08
CA SER A 138 38.35 -18.54 0.26
C SER A 138 38.44 -19.56 -0.89
N ALA A 139 38.79 -19.12 -2.10
CA ALA A 139 39.06 -20.01 -3.23
C ALA A 139 40.42 -20.73 -3.13
N LYS A 140 41.38 -20.19 -2.36
CA LYS A 140 42.72 -20.76 -2.18
C LYS A 140 42.81 -21.82 -1.09
N GLU A 141 41.87 -21.84 -0.13
CA GLU A 141 41.80 -22.85 0.94
C GLU A 141 41.07 -24.15 0.52
N LYS A 142 40.51 -24.20 -0.69
CA LYS A 142 39.82 -25.39 -1.24
C LYS A 142 40.68 -26.24 -2.18
N HIS A 143 42.00 -26.05 -2.19
CA HIS A 143 42.94 -26.84 -2.97
C HIS A 143 44.06 -27.41 -2.12
#